data_AF-A0A2A4ZLK5-F1
#
_entry.id   AF-A0A2A4ZLK5-F1
#
_cell.length_a   1.000
_cell.length_b   1.000
_cell.length_c   1.000
_cell.angle_alpha   90.00
_cell.angle_beta   90.00
_cell.angle_gamma   90.00
#
_symmetry.space_group_name_H-M   'P 1'
#
loop_
_entity.id
_entity.type
_entity.pdbx_description
1 polymer ?
#
loop_
_entity_poly.entity_id
_entity_poly.type
_entity_poly.pdbx_seq_one_letter_code
_entity_poly.pdbx_strand_id
1 'polypeptide(L)' 'MNRLFTLAALSLLPAQVWAKAYERPIPQPQSATAEFWFFMGSLMLVGALIMVAWLVSKR' A
#
# COMPACT_ATOMS: atom_id res chain seq x y z
N MET A 1 -46.13 -24.08 -10.68
CA MET A 1 -45.63 -22.79 -10.15
C MET A 1 -44.80 -22.97 -8.88
N ASN A 2 -45.22 -23.78 -7.91
CA ASN A 2 -44.50 -23.98 -6.64
C ASN A 2 -43.01 -24.37 -6.80
N ARG A 3 -42.66 -25.21 -7.77
CA ARG A 3 -41.26 -25.61 -8.02
C ARG A 3 -40.35 -24.43 -8.39
N LEU A 4 -40.88 -23.45 -9.13
CA LEU A 4 -40.14 -22.24 -9.50
C LEU A 4 -39.94 -21.34 -8.27
N PHE A 5 -40.95 -21.23 -7.41
CA PHE A 5 -40.85 -20.52 -6.13
C PHE A 5 -39.82 -21.15 -5.20
N THR A 6 -39.77 -22.49 -5.12
CA THR A 6 -38.78 -23.19 -4.29
C THR A 6 -37.35 -22.96 -4.79
N LEU A 7 -37.11 -23.00 -6.10
CA LEU A 7 -35.80 -22.75 -6.70
C LEU A 7 -35.36 -21.28 -6.53
N ALA A 8 -36.30 -20.33 -6.67
CA ALA A 8 -36.02 -18.93 -6.40
C ALA A 8 -35.63 -18.70 -4.93
N ALA A 9 -36.35 -19.32 -3.98
CA ALA A 9 -36.02 -19.25 -2.57
C ALA A 9 -34.64 -19.87 -2.24
N LEU A 10 -34.27 -20.98 -2.88
CA LEU A 10 -32.96 -21.62 -2.71
C LEU A 10 -31.80 -20.75 -3.23
N SER A 11 -32.01 -19.97 -4.30
CA SER A 11 -30.98 -19.07 -4.84
C SER A 11 -30.61 -17.89 -3.94
N LEU A 12 -31.45 -17.59 -2.95
CA LEU A 12 -31.23 -16.54 -1.95
C LEU A 12 -30.47 -17.05 -0.72
N LEU A 13 -30.27 -18.37 -0.60
CA LEU A 13 -29.51 -18.93 0.53
C LEU A 13 -28.02 -18.62 0.34
N PRO A 14 -27.31 -18.26 1.42
CA PRO A 14 -25.87 -18.04 1.36
C PRO A 14 -25.17 -19.35 0.98
N ALA A 15 -24.51 -19.35 -0.16
CA ALA A 15 -23.67 -20.45 -0.62
C ALA A 15 -22.19 -20.12 -0.36
N GLN A 16 -21.43 -21.13 0.04
CA GLN A 16 -19.99 -20.97 0.20
C GLN A 16 -19.34 -20.89 -1.18
N VAL A 17 -18.83 -19.71 -1.53
CA VAL A 17 -18.01 -19.50 -2.73
C VAL A 17 -16.58 -19.89 -2.39
N TRP A 18 -16.04 -20.92 -3.05
CA TRP A 18 -14.62 -21.27 -2.95
C TRP A 18 -13.79 -20.27 -3.75
N ALA A 19 -13.53 -19.11 -3.15
CA ALA A 19 -12.57 -18.16 -3.69
C ALA A 19 -11.15 -18.70 -3.52
N LYS A 20 -10.29 -18.47 -4.51
CA LYS A 20 -8.85 -18.74 -4.38
C LYS A 20 -8.32 -17.95 -3.16
N ALA A 21 -7.47 -18.58 -2.36
CA ALA A 21 -6.77 -17.89 -1.28
C ALA A 21 -5.99 -16.69 -1.85
N TYR A 22 -6.09 -15.54 -1.17
CA TYR A 22 -5.33 -14.36 -1.55
C TYR A 22 -3.83 -14.62 -1.36
N GLU A 23 -3.08 -14.60 -2.46
CA GLU A 23 -1.62 -14.61 -2.43
C GLU A 23 -1.14 -13.17 -2.28
N ARG A 24 -0.51 -12.85 -1.13
CA ARG A 24 0.10 -11.52 -0.97
C ARG A 24 1.35 -11.45 -1.86
N PRO A 25 1.51 -10.40 -2.68
CA PRO A 25 2.80 -10.12 -3.29
C PRO A 25 3.84 -9.93 -2.17
N ILE A 26 4.94 -10.67 -2.25
CA ILE A 26 6.07 -10.45 -1.33
C ILE A 26 6.78 -9.18 -1.81
N PRO A 27 6.98 -8.17 -0.94
CA PRO A 27 7.75 -6.99 -1.31
C PRO A 27 9.15 -7.42 -1.79
N GLN A 28 9.54 -6.92 -2.96
CA GLN A 28 10.91 -7.10 -3.42
C GLN A 28 11.86 -6.40 -2.43
N PRO A 29 13.04 -6.98 -2.16
CA PRO A 29 14.05 -6.30 -1.34
C PRO A 29 14.41 -4.96 -1.99
N GLN A 30 14.60 -3.94 -1.16
CA GLN A 30 15.02 -2.63 -1.62
C GLN A 30 16.41 -2.74 -2.28
N SER A 31 16.60 -2.11 -3.45
CA SER A 31 17.89 -2.15 -4.13
C SER A 31 18.92 -1.30 -3.39
N ALA A 32 20.18 -1.74 -3.40
CA ALA A 32 21.30 -0.96 -2.84
C ALA A 32 21.40 0.45 -3.48
N THR A 33 21.05 0.58 -4.77
CA THR A 33 20.99 1.87 -5.46
C THR A 33 19.91 2.77 -4.87
N ALA A 34 18.72 2.24 -4.57
CA ALA A 34 17.64 3.01 -3.96
C ALA A 34 18.00 3.45 -2.53
N GLU A 35 18.64 2.58 -1.73
CA GLU A 35 19.15 2.93 -0.40
C GLU A 35 20.19 4.05 -0.46
N PHE A 36 21.13 3.99 -1.41
CA PHE A 36 22.14 5.02 -1.62
C PHE A 36 21.52 6.39 -1.93
N TRP A 37 20.58 6.44 -2.87
CA TRP A 37 19.93 7.71 -3.25
C TRP A 37 19.04 8.26 -2.14
N PHE A 38 18.37 7.39 -1.38
CA PHE A 38 17.60 7.81 -0.20
C PHE A 38 18.51 8.45 0.86
N PHE A 39 19.67 7.86 1.12
CA PHE A 39 20.66 8.43 2.04
C PHE A 39 21.15 9.80 1.58
N MET A 40 21.54 9.92 0.30
CA MET A 40 21.98 11.21 -0.26
C MET A 40 20.88 12.28 -0.20
N GLY A 41 19.64 11.91 -0.55
CA GLY A 41 18.49 12.82 -0.44
C GLY A 41 18.24 13.28 1.00
N SER A 42 18.38 12.38 1.96
CA SER A 42 18.24 12.70 3.39
C SER A 42 19.31 13.69 3.87
N LEU A 43 20.57 13.51 3.45
CA LEU A 43 21.63 14.47 3.75
C LEU A 43 21.35 15.85 3.15
N MET A 44 20.89 15.90 1.91
CA MET A 44 20.56 17.18 1.25
C MET A 44 19.39 17.89 1.94
N LEU A 45 18.36 17.15 2.36
CA LEU A 45 17.22 17.72 3.10
C LEU A 45 17.68 18.36 4.41
N VAL A 46 18.48 17.64 5.21
CA VAL A 46 19.02 18.17 6.47
C VAL A 46 19.88 19.41 6.21
N GLY A 47 20.74 19.37 5.19
CA GLY A 47 21.54 20.52 4.77
C GLY A 47 20.69 21.73 4.41
N ALA A 48 19.60 21.54 3.65
CA ALA A 48 18.68 22.60 3.29
C ALA A 48 18.00 23.23 4.52
N LEU A 49 17.54 22.41 5.48
CA LEU A 49 16.96 22.89 6.73
C LEU A 49 17.96 23.73 7.54
N ILE A 50 19.21 23.28 7.64
CA ILE A 50 20.29 24.01 8.33
C ILE A 50 20.55 25.35 7.62
N MET A 51 20.64 25.36 6.30
CA MET A 51 20.89 26.59 5.53
C MET A 51 19.76 27.62 5.75
N VAL A 52 18.50 27.17 5.73
CA VAL A 52 17.35 28.04 6.00
C VAL A 52 17.39 28.58 7.42
N ALA A 53 17.62 27.72 8.41
CA ALA A 53 17.73 28.13 9.81
C ALA A 53 18.85 29.16 10.01
N TRP A 54 20.00 28.95 9.38
CA TRP A 54 21.14 29.87 9.42
C TRP A 54 20.81 31.22 8.77
N LEU A 55 20.19 31.21 7.58
CA LEU A 55 19.80 32.43 6.87
C LEU A 55 18.84 33.30 7.69
N VAL A 56 17.87 32.66 8.36
CA VAL A 56 16.89 33.36 9.20
C VAL A 56 17.51 33.83 10.51
N SER A 57 18.39 33.05 11.15
CA SER A 57 19.09 33.45 12.38
C SER A 57 20.02 34.67 12.21
N LYS A 58 20.38 35.00 10.97
CA LYS A 58 21.23 36.14 10.62
C LYS A 58 20.45 37.45 10.39
N ARG A 59 19.11 37.39 10.40
CA ARG A 59 18.22 38.55 10.37
C ARG A 59 17.83 38.92 11.79
#